data_AF-A0A965VTP6-F1
#
_entry.id   AF-A0A965VTP6-F1
#
_cell.length_a   1.000
_cell.length_b   1.000
_cell.length_c   1.000
_cell.angle_alpha   90.00
_cell.angle_beta   90.00
_cell.angle_gamma   90.00
#
_symmetry.space_group_name_H-M   'P 1'
#
loop_
_entity.id
_entity.type
_entity.pdbx_description
1 polymer ?
#
loop_
_entity_poly.entity_id
_entity_poly.type
_entity_poly.pdbx_seq_one_letter_code
_entity_poly.pdbx_strand_id
1 'polypeptide(L)'
;MTQLNTPYPSTAYLTGFLRSHGVAATQVDLALGLVLALLTPHYLLQVKQLAQAMPEAARSASVNAFLDHFPRYQQTVLPTIAFLQGRDATLCHRIAGRGFLPEGPRFAALDAFDDDSGDPLGWAFGALGQQDRARHLATLYLNDIADVLRDAVDPRFEFVRYGESLASSQASFDALAQALAAPRNLMDQLLHELTLKAMREHQPNLVLLSVPFPGAVYAALRIGQSIKQHDPTVTVCLGGGYVNTELRALREPRLFEFVDVVTLDAGERPVLALIEHLQGKRSPQRLVRSYVRSDDAVRYVNWAEPDIPFDEVGTPTWDGLPLHDYLSLLDMLNPMHRL
;
A
#
# COMPACT_ATOMS: atom_id res chain seq x y z
N MET A 1 1.98 -0.29 -2.78
CA MET A 1 1.88 0.09 -1.34
C MET A 1 1.77 1.58 -1.25
N THR A 2 0.84 2.14 -0.46
CA THR A 2 0.73 3.59 -0.21
C THR A 2 1.73 4.05 0.85
N GLN A 3 1.80 5.37 1.08
CA GLN A 3 2.53 5.96 2.19
C GLN A 3 2.05 5.39 3.54
N LEU A 4 2.98 5.07 4.45
CA LEU A 4 2.69 4.44 5.76
C LEU A 4 2.56 5.43 6.92
N ASN A 5 2.90 6.70 6.68
CA ASN A 5 2.81 7.78 7.65
C ASN A 5 1.43 8.45 7.69
N THR A 6 0.67 8.38 6.58
CA THR A 6 -0.64 9.00 6.49
C THR A 6 -1.54 8.21 5.53
N PRO A 7 -2.86 8.22 5.73
CA PRO A 7 -3.79 7.62 4.79
C PRO A 7 -3.78 8.34 3.44
N TYR A 8 -3.96 7.58 2.35
CA TYR A 8 -4.09 8.17 1.02
C TYR A 8 -5.41 8.98 0.92
N PRO A 9 -5.34 10.29 0.59
CA PRO A 9 -6.47 11.20 0.81
C PRO A 9 -7.68 10.93 -0.07
N SER A 10 -7.53 10.37 -1.28
CA SER A 10 -8.67 10.26 -2.22
C SER A 10 -9.86 9.49 -1.63
N THR A 11 -9.57 8.48 -0.81
CA THR A 11 -10.58 7.63 -0.17
C THR A 11 -11.40 8.42 0.85
N ALA A 12 -10.75 9.29 1.63
CA ALA A 12 -11.42 10.15 2.61
C ALA A 12 -12.34 11.19 1.95
N TYR A 13 -11.88 11.81 0.85
CA TYR A 13 -12.70 12.75 0.07
C TYR A 13 -13.91 12.05 -0.56
N LEU A 14 -13.68 10.96 -1.29
CA LEU A 14 -14.77 10.25 -1.98
C LEU A 14 -15.76 9.63 -1.00
N THR A 15 -15.30 9.08 0.13
CA THR A 15 -16.19 8.55 1.18
C THR A 15 -17.05 9.65 1.79
N GLY A 16 -16.46 10.81 2.09
CA GLY A 16 -17.19 11.96 2.61
C GLY A 16 -18.27 12.46 1.65
N PHE A 17 -17.89 12.58 0.37
CA PHE A 17 -18.80 12.93 -0.72
C PHE A 17 -19.96 11.93 -0.88
N LEU A 18 -19.68 10.63 -0.90
CA LEU A 18 -20.72 9.61 -1.04
C LEU A 18 -21.70 9.63 0.14
N ARG A 19 -21.19 9.81 1.36
CA ARG A 19 -22.04 9.93 2.56
C ARG A 19 -22.89 11.19 2.54
N SER A 20 -22.39 12.33 2.04
CA SER A 20 -23.20 13.54 1.90
C SER A 20 -24.35 13.37 0.90
N HIS A 21 -24.24 12.40 -0.02
CA HIS A 21 -25.27 11.99 -0.98
C HIS A 21 -26.13 10.81 -0.48
N GLY A 22 -26.06 10.47 0.82
CA GLY A 22 -26.86 9.40 1.42
C GLY A 22 -26.44 7.98 1.03
N VAL A 23 -25.26 7.81 0.43
CA VAL A 23 -24.70 6.49 0.13
C VAL A 23 -23.98 5.96 1.37
N ALA A 24 -24.34 4.75 1.81
CA ALA A 24 -23.61 4.05 2.85
C ALA A 24 -22.23 3.64 2.33
N ALA A 25 -21.19 4.35 2.77
CA ALA A 25 -19.81 4.14 2.35
C ALA A 25 -18.89 3.92 3.54
N THR A 26 -18.01 2.92 3.44
CA THR A 26 -16.92 2.64 4.38
C THR A 26 -15.59 2.60 3.62
N GLN A 27 -14.48 2.70 4.33
CA GLN A 27 -13.14 2.73 3.75
C GLN A 27 -12.19 1.86 4.58
N VAL A 28 -11.22 1.24 3.90
CA VAL A 28 -10.23 0.33 4.50
C VAL A 28 -8.88 0.55 3.84
N ASP A 29 -7.82 0.68 4.64
CA ASP A 29 -6.44 0.71 4.15
C ASP A 29 -5.81 -0.68 4.23
N LEU A 30 -5.98 -1.46 3.17
CA LEU A 30 -5.38 -2.80 3.07
C LEU A 30 -3.85 -2.74 2.93
N ALA A 31 -3.27 -1.64 2.48
CA ALA A 31 -1.82 -1.51 2.37
C ALA A 31 -1.19 -1.38 3.76
N LEU A 32 -1.74 -0.52 4.62
CA LEU A 32 -1.33 -0.44 6.02
C LEU A 32 -1.57 -1.78 6.74
N GLY A 33 -2.75 -2.38 6.55
CA GLY A 33 -3.07 -3.69 7.13
C GLY A 33 -2.07 -4.78 6.75
N LEU A 34 -1.67 -4.83 5.46
CA LEU A 34 -0.66 -5.76 4.96
C LEU A 34 0.69 -5.54 5.65
N VAL A 35 1.16 -4.30 5.72
CA VAL A 35 2.45 -3.97 6.35
C VAL A 35 2.46 -4.35 7.83
N LEU A 36 1.43 -3.98 8.58
CA LEU A 36 1.37 -4.28 10.01
C LEU A 36 1.30 -5.78 10.27
N ALA A 37 0.62 -6.54 9.42
CA ALA A 37 0.59 -7.99 9.54
C ALA A 37 1.95 -8.63 9.20
N LEU A 38 2.66 -8.15 8.17
CA LEU A 38 4.02 -8.60 7.85
C LEU A 38 5.01 -8.32 8.98
N LEU A 39 4.83 -7.20 9.70
CA LEU A 39 5.69 -6.76 10.80
C LEU A 39 5.25 -7.34 12.15
N THR A 40 4.97 -8.66 12.16
CA THR A 40 4.65 -9.42 13.37
C THR A 40 5.62 -10.58 13.58
N PRO A 41 5.84 -11.04 14.83
CA PRO A 41 6.70 -12.18 15.14
C PRO A 41 6.28 -13.45 14.38
N HIS A 42 4.96 -13.61 14.20
CA HIS A 42 4.39 -14.74 13.47
C HIS A 42 4.78 -14.71 11.99
N TYR A 43 4.61 -13.58 11.31
CA TYR A 43 4.99 -13.48 9.89
C TYR A 43 6.50 -13.53 9.68
N LEU A 44 7.30 -12.92 10.56
CA LEU A 44 8.75 -13.01 10.48
C LEU A 44 9.24 -14.46 10.56
N LEU A 45 8.58 -15.31 11.35
CA LEU A 45 8.91 -16.74 11.40
C LEU A 45 8.67 -17.44 10.05
N GLN A 46 7.59 -17.10 9.34
CA GLN A 46 7.32 -17.64 8.00
C GLN A 46 8.37 -17.14 6.99
N VAL A 47 8.74 -15.85 7.05
CA VAL A 47 9.81 -15.27 6.23
C VAL A 47 11.15 -15.98 6.48
N LYS A 48 11.47 -16.28 7.75
CA LYS A 48 12.66 -17.06 8.11
C LYS A 48 12.66 -18.42 7.45
N GLN A 49 11.54 -19.14 7.47
CA GLN A 49 11.44 -20.47 6.86
C GLN A 49 11.71 -20.40 5.35
N LEU A 50 11.16 -19.40 4.66
CA LEU A 50 11.43 -19.16 3.24
C LEU A 50 12.90 -18.83 2.97
N ALA A 51 13.49 -17.92 3.76
CA ALA A 51 14.89 -17.55 3.67
C ALA A 51 15.84 -18.75 3.90
N GLN A 52 15.52 -19.63 4.84
CA GLN A 52 16.29 -20.84 5.11
C GLN A 52 16.21 -21.88 3.98
N ALA A 53 15.07 -21.93 3.27
CA ALA A 53 14.90 -22.82 2.12
C ALA A 53 15.71 -22.37 0.88
N MET A 54 16.16 -21.11 0.83
CA MET A 54 17.04 -20.63 -0.23
C MET A 54 18.43 -21.28 -0.13
N PRO A 55 19.08 -21.58 -1.27
CA PRO A 55 20.50 -21.96 -1.28
C PRO A 55 21.34 -20.84 -0.65
N GLU A 56 22.28 -21.20 0.22
CA GLU A 56 23.09 -20.24 0.97
C GLU A 56 23.84 -19.26 0.05
N ALA A 57 24.40 -19.75 -1.06
CA ALA A 57 25.09 -18.94 -2.06
C ALA A 57 24.19 -17.92 -2.79
N ALA A 58 22.87 -18.08 -2.72
CA ALA A 58 21.89 -17.18 -3.33
C ALA A 58 21.29 -16.18 -2.34
N ARG A 59 21.62 -16.28 -1.04
CA ARG A 59 21.10 -15.36 -0.02
C ARG A 59 21.85 -14.03 -0.09
N SER A 60 21.10 -12.93 -0.06
CA SER A 60 21.68 -11.59 0.04
C SER A 60 22.28 -11.33 1.42
N ALA A 61 23.05 -10.25 1.55
CA ALA A 61 23.58 -9.80 2.84
C ALA A 61 22.45 -9.51 3.85
N SER A 62 21.34 -8.91 3.39
CA SER A 62 20.18 -8.63 4.24
C SER A 62 19.52 -9.91 4.74
N VAL A 63 19.38 -10.92 3.88
CA VAL A 63 18.82 -12.23 4.26
C VAL A 63 19.72 -12.93 5.29
N ASN A 64 21.04 -12.94 5.08
CA ASN A 64 21.97 -13.55 6.04
C ASN A 64 21.95 -12.84 7.40
N ALA A 65 22.03 -11.50 7.42
CA ALA A 65 21.96 -10.72 8.65
C ALA A 65 20.64 -10.96 9.43
N PHE A 66 19.52 -11.07 8.71
CA PHE A 66 18.23 -11.40 9.29
C PHE A 66 18.21 -12.80 9.93
N LEU A 67 18.77 -13.80 9.26
CA LEU A 67 18.85 -15.17 9.78
C LEU A 67 19.74 -15.25 11.03
N ASP A 68 20.90 -14.61 11.01
CA ASP A 68 21.87 -14.60 12.11
C ASP A 68 21.33 -13.91 13.36
N HIS A 69 20.52 -12.87 13.18
CA HIS A 69 19.95 -12.07 14.27
C HIS A 69 18.45 -12.28 14.49
N PHE A 70 17.86 -13.32 13.90
CA PHE A 70 16.41 -13.57 13.92
C PHE A 70 15.76 -13.47 15.31
N PRO A 71 16.33 -14.05 16.39
CA PRO A 71 15.72 -13.93 17.72
C PRO A 71 15.54 -12.48 18.17
N ARG A 72 16.44 -11.58 17.78
CA ARG A 72 16.33 -10.14 18.08
C ARG A 72 15.21 -9.52 17.25
N TYR A 73 15.16 -9.78 15.93
CA TYR A 73 14.06 -9.28 15.08
C TYR A 73 12.68 -9.68 15.64
N GLN A 74 12.54 -10.94 16.06
CA GLN A 74 11.28 -11.45 16.63
C GLN A 74 10.88 -10.72 17.93
N GLN A 75 11.85 -10.35 18.77
CA GLN A 75 11.61 -9.65 20.04
C GLN A 75 11.37 -8.14 19.85
N THR A 76 12.01 -7.52 18.85
CA THR A 76 11.99 -6.06 18.70
C THR A 76 10.90 -5.56 17.76
N VAL A 77 10.37 -6.37 16.84
CA VAL A 77 9.46 -5.88 15.78
C VAL A 77 8.23 -5.18 16.33
N LEU A 78 7.47 -5.80 17.25
CA LEU A 78 6.25 -5.18 17.80
C LEU A 78 6.55 -3.95 18.67
N PRO A 79 7.53 -3.98 19.59
CA PRO A 79 7.96 -2.78 20.31
C PRO A 79 8.33 -1.62 19.37
N THR A 80 9.06 -1.90 18.28
CA THR A 80 9.43 -0.88 17.30
C THR A 80 8.21 -0.31 16.57
N ILE A 81 7.24 -1.14 16.19
CA ILE A 81 5.96 -0.67 15.62
C ILE A 81 5.21 0.20 16.62
N ALA A 82 5.10 -0.22 17.88
CA ALA A 82 4.45 0.57 18.92
C ALA A 82 5.14 1.93 19.13
N PHE A 83 6.48 1.98 19.10
CA PHE A 83 7.23 3.24 19.15
C PHE A 83 6.92 4.14 17.94
N LEU A 84 6.93 3.58 16.72
CA LEU A 84 6.63 4.33 15.48
C LEU A 84 5.18 4.82 15.41
N GLN A 85 4.24 4.11 16.05
CA GLN A 85 2.83 4.54 16.21
C GLN A 85 2.65 5.56 17.35
N GLY A 86 3.71 5.92 18.08
CA GLY A 86 3.64 6.82 19.24
C GLY A 86 3.02 6.20 20.49
N ARG A 87 2.86 4.87 20.53
CA ARG A 87 2.25 4.12 21.64
C ARG A 87 3.24 3.77 22.75
N ASP A 88 4.54 3.76 22.44
CA ASP A 88 5.60 3.50 23.43
C ASP A 88 6.81 4.42 23.22
N ALA A 89 6.78 5.61 23.80
CA ALA A 89 7.91 6.55 23.75
C ALA A 89 9.11 6.10 24.60
N THR A 90 8.95 5.13 25.50
CA THR A 90 10.02 4.72 26.45
C THR A 90 11.18 4.04 25.74
N LEU A 91 10.94 3.48 24.55
CA LEU A 91 11.96 2.84 23.72
C LEU A 91 12.93 3.84 23.07
N CYS A 92 12.61 5.13 23.04
CA CYS A 92 13.40 6.16 22.37
C CYS A 92 14.89 6.08 22.71
N HIS A 93 15.24 6.08 24.00
CA HIS A 93 16.64 6.05 24.44
C HIS A 93 17.34 4.74 24.07
N ARG A 94 16.63 3.62 24.12
CA ARG A 94 17.18 2.29 23.81
C ARG A 94 17.44 2.13 22.31
N ILE A 95 16.54 2.65 21.48
CA ILE A 95 16.69 2.66 20.02
C ILE A 95 17.82 3.61 19.63
N ALA A 96 17.79 4.85 20.13
CA ALA A 96 18.77 5.87 19.76
C ALA A 96 20.21 5.49 20.17
N GLY A 97 20.36 4.77 21.28
CA GLY A 97 21.63 4.20 21.74
C GLY A 97 22.10 2.96 20.98
N ARG A 98 21.44 2.54 19.88
CA ARG A 98 21.80 1.40 19.01
C ARG A 98 21.90 0.02 19.68
N GLY A 99 21.63 -0.09 20.98
CA GLY A 99 21.68 -1.36 21.73
C GLY A 99 20.41 -2.21 21.63
N PHE A 100 19.32 -1.67 21.09
CA PHE A 100 18.03 -2.37 21.05
C PHE A 100 17.81 -3.16 19.76
N LEU A 101 17.87 -2.49 18.60
CA LEU A 101 17.54 -3.08 17.30
C LEU A 101 18.69 -3.95 16.77
N PRO A 102 18.42 -5.07 16.10
CA PRO A 102 19.40 -5.66 15.21
C PRO A 102 19.62 -4.72 14.02
N GLU A 103 20.87 -4.60 13.58
CA GLU A 103 21.28 -3.69 12.51
C GLU A 103 21.74 -4.51 11.30
N GLY A 104 21.06 -4.37 10.17
CA GLY A 104 21.42 -4.99 8.90
C GLY A 104 22.19 -4.03 7.98
N PRO A 105 22.34 -4.38 6.69
CA PRO A 105 23.14 -3.61 5.74
C PRO A 105 22.72 -2.14 5.60
N ARG A 106 21.46 -1.78 5.85
CA ARG A 106 20.99 -0.38 5.77
C ARG A 106 21.63 0.54 6.81
N PHE A 107 22.20 -0.01 7.89
CA PHE A 107 22.89 0.76 8.92
C PHE A 107 24.33 1.13 8.56
N ALA A 108 24.94 0.49 7.54
CA ALA A 108 26.31 0.77 7.14
C ALA A 108 26.54 2.23 6.71
N ALA A 109 25.50 2.90 6.20
CA ALA A 109 25.57 4.31 5.84
C ALA A 109 25.78 5.23 7.05
N LEU A 110 25.45 4.78 8.27
CA LEU A 110 25.65 5.55 9.49
C LEU A 110 27.13 5.63 9.87
N ASP A 111 27.91 4.60 9.55
CA ASP A 111 29.33 4.52 9.92
C ASP A 111 30.21 5.37 8.97
N ALA A 112 29.66 5.80 7.82
CA ALA A 112 30.35 6.65 6.85
C ALA A 112 30.40 8.15 7.24
N PHE A 113 29.65 8.56 8.27
CA PHE A 113 29.58 9.93 8.78
C PHE A 113 30.27 10.09 10.14
N ASP A 114 31.10 9.14 10.55
CA ASP A 114 31.84 9.21 11.82
C ASP A 114 32.99 10.22 11.71
N ASP A 115 32.65 11.50 11.84
CA ASP A 115 33.59 12.62 11.79
C ASP A 115 34.40 12.72 13.09
N ASP A 116 35.26 11.75 13.44
CA ASP A 116 36.23 11.74 14.57
C ASP A 116 35.72 12.25 15.95
N SER A 117 34.41 12.41 16.09
CA SER A 117 33.69 13.10 17.18
C SER A 117 32.82 12.13 17.97
N GLY A 118 32.72 10.88 17.53
CA GLY A 118 32.00 9.79 18.21
C GLY A 118 30.48 9.86 18.09
N ASP A 119 29.93 10.79 17.31
CA ASP A 119 28.50 10.87 17.01
C ASP A 119 28.23 11.12 15.51
N PRO A 120 28.16 10.05 14.69
CA PRO A 120 27.98 10.16 13.23
C PRO A 120 26.71 10.91 12.78
N LEU A 121 25.76 11.07 13.69
CA LEU A 121 24.46 11.72 13.44
C LEU A 121 24.28 13.04 14.21
N GLY A 122 25.28 13.47 15.00
CA GLY A 122 25.17 14.64 15.88
C GLY A 122 24.86 15.93 15.13
N TRP A 123 25.39 16.05 13.91
CA TRP A 123 25.17 17.20 13.02
C TRP A 123 23.73 17.33 12.50
N ALA A 124 22.99 16.21 12.36
CA ALA A 124 21.65 16.20 11.75
C ALA A 124 20.52 16.44 12.76
N PHE A 125 20.77 16.24 14.06
CA PHE A 125 19.70 16.06 15.04
C PHE A 125 19.73 17.02 16.25
N GLY A 126 20.87 17.56 16.68
CA GLY A 126 20.91 18.56 17.77
C GLY A 126 20.14 18.19 19.05
N ALA A 127 19.65 19.19 19.81
CA ALA A 127 19.00 18.98 21.13
C ALA A 127 17.53 18.48 21.06
N LEU A 128 16.84 18.63 19.92
CA LEU A 128 15.56 17.96 19.63
C LEU A 128 15.76 16.50 19.12
N GLY A 129 17.01 16.04 19.07
CA GLY A 129 17.50 15.01 18.16
C GLY A 129 17.35 13.55 18.53
N GLN A 130 17.12 13.22 19.80
CA GLN A 130 17.05 11.81 20.24
C GLN A 130 15.83 11.08 19.68
N GLN A 131 14.67 11.74 19.63
CA GLN A 131 13.43 11.14 19.17
C GLN A 131 13.45 10.92 17.65
N ASP A 132 13.93 11.90 16.91
CA ASP A 132 14.06 11.79 15.45
C ASP A 132 15.17 10.81 15.07
N ARG A 133 16.29 10.78 15.79
CA ARG A 133 17.32 9.72 15.66
C ARG A 133 16.70 8.35 15.88
N ALA A 134 15.91 8.16 16.95
CA ALA A 134 15.25 6.89 17.20
C ALA A 134 14.28 6.50 16.09
N ARG A 135 13.47 7.45 15.57
CA ARG A 135 12.59 7.22 14.41
C ARG A 135 13.36 6.84 13.16
N HIS A 136 14.47 7.52 12.88
CA HIS A 136 15.32 7.21 11.73
C HIS A 136 15.90 5.79 11.83
N LEU A 137 16.48 5.42 12.97
CA LEU A 137 17.02 4.07 13.20
C LEU A 137 15.93 3.00 13.13
N ALA A 138 14.74 3.27 13.69
CA ALA A 138 13.59 2.38 13.56
C ALA A 138 13.13 2.24 12.09
N THR A 139 13.21 3.31 11.31
CA THR A 139 12.90 3.31 9.87
C THR A 139 13.92 2.48 9.09
N LEU A 140 15.23 2.61 9.37
CA LEU A 140 16.27 1.76 8.79
C LEU A 140 16.06 0.28 9.13
N TYR A 141 15.67 -0.03 10.37
CA TYR A 141 15.33 -1.38 10.79
C TYR A 141 14.14 -1.96 10.01
N LEU A 142 13.08 -1.17 9.77
CA LEU A 142 11.99 -1.61 8.90
C LEU A 142 12.49 -1.82 7.46
N ASN A 143 13.31 -0.91 6.93
CA ASN A 143 13.89 -1.04 5.60
C ASN A 143 14.76 -2.29 5.43
N ASP A 144 15.49 -2.73 6.46
CA ASP A 144 16.21 -4.02 6.44
C ASP A 144 15.24 -5.21 6.31
N ILE A 145 14.14 -5.22 7.07
CA ILE A 145 13.09 -6.26 6.93
C ILE A 145 12.48 -6.21 5.51
N ALA A 146 12.34 -5.02 4.93
CA ALA A 146 11.88 -4.86 3.56
C ALA A 146 12.79 -5.57 2.56
N ASP A 147 14.10 -5.37 2.69
CA ASP A 147 15.07 -6.00 1.81
C ASP A 147 15.02 -7.52 1.95
N VAL A 148 14.82 -8.04 3.16
CA VAL A 148 14.62 -9.49 3.40
C VAL A 148 13.35 -9.99 2.70
N LEU A 149 12.23 -9.27 2.84
CA LEU A 149 10.97 -9.62 2.16
C LEU A 149 11.15 -9.62 0.64
N ARG A 150 11.86 -8.63 0.11
CA ARG A 150 12.17 -8.55 -1.33
C ARG A 150 12.99 -9.75 -1.78
N ASP A 151 14.08 -10.02 -1.09
CA ASP A 151 15.10 -10.96 -1.54
C ASP A 151 14.70 -12.42 -1.26
N ALA A 152 13.84 -12.68 -0.27
CA ALA A 152 13.43 -14.03 0.14
C ALA A 152 11.97 -14.40 -0.17
N VAL A 153 11.08 -13.43 -0.38
CA VAL A 153 9.64 -13.69 -0.57
C VAL A 153 9.13 -13.23 -1.92
N ASP A 154 9.35 -11.96 -2.26
CA ASP A 154 8.85 -11.38 -3.50
C ASP A 154 9.78 -10.27 -4.01
N PRO A 155 10.50 -10.49 -5.13
CA PRO A 155 11.44 -9.51 -5.68
C PRO A 155 10.79 -8.18 -6.09
N ARG A 156 9.45 -8.09 -6.13
CA ARG A 156 8.70 -6.86 -6.43
C ARG A 156 8.48 -5.98 -5.19
N PHE A 157 8.85 -6.44 -4.00
CA PHE A 157 8.55 -5.76 -2.75
C PHE A 157 9.50 -4.60 -2.42
N GLU A 158 8.93 -3.41 -2.14
CA GLU A 158 9.62 -2.27 -1.55
C GLU A 158 8.64 -1.42 -0.70
N PHE A 159 9.06 -0.87 0.45
CA PHE A 159 8.18 -0.04 1.29
C PHE A 159 7.76 1.28 0.64
N VAL A 160 8.69 1.94 -0.07
CA VAL A 160 8.45 3.27 -0.66
C VAL A 160 8.04 3.19 -2.14
N ARG A 161 8.26 2.04 -2.81
CA ARG A 161 8.01 1.87 -4.26
C ARG A 161 7.66 0.43 -4.68
N TYR A 162 6.82 -0.26 -3.91
CA TYR A 162 6.34 -1.61 -4.27
C TYR A 162 5.86 -1.66 -5.71
N GLY A 163 6.36 -2.58 -6.55
CA GLY A 163 5.80 -2.86 -7.88
C GLY A 163 6.03 -1.83 -8.98
N GLU A 164 6.87 -0.79 -8.79
CA GLU A 164 7.14 0.20 -9.83
C GLU A 164 7.74 -0.48 -11.08
N SER A 165 8.62 -1.47 -10.93
CA SER A 165 9.24 -2.19 -12.06
C SER A 165 8.28 -2.97 -12.97
N LEU A 166 7.13 -3.42 -12.46
CA LEU A 166 6.12 -4.12 -13.27
C LEU A 166 5.21 -3.17 -14.05
N ALA A 167 5.11 -1.92 -13.59
CA ALA A 167 4.11 -0.98 -14.07
C ALA A 167 4.72 0.30 -14.66
N SER A 168 6.01 0.56 -14.41
CA SER A 168 6.82 1.54 -15.12
C SER A 168 7.31 0.90 -16.43
N SER A 169 7.01 1.54 -17.55
CA SER A 169 7.65 1.29 -18.85
C SER A 169 7.46 -0.10 -19.49
N GLN A 170 6.33 -0.79 -19.26
CA GLN A 170 5.93 -1.87 -20.15
C GLN A 170 4.83 -1.42 -21.11
N ALA A 171 5.09 -1.53 -22.41
CA ALA A 171 4.12 -1.28 -23.48
C ALA A 171 3.01 -2.35 -23.56
N SER A 172 3.01 -3.35 -22.67
CA SER A 172 2.09 -4.49 -22.66
C SER A 172 1.69 -4.88 -21.23
N PHE A 173 0.48 -5.42 -21.09
CA PHE A 173 -0.07 -6.00 -19.87
C PHE A 173 0.47 -7.41 -19.57
N ASP A 174 1.26 -8.01 -20.46
CA ASP A 174 1.63 -9.43 -20.38
C ASP A 174 2.40 -9.82 -19.11
N ALA A 175 3.38 -9.03 -18.67
CA ALA A 175 4.10 -9.34 -17.43
C ALA A 175 3.20 -9.28 -16.20
N LEU A 176 2.26 -8.31 -16.18
CA LEU A 176 1.28 -8.19 -15.11
C LEU A 176 0.30 -9.37 -15.12
N ALA A 177 -0.17 -9.78 -16.29
CA ALA A 177 -1.02 -10.96 -16.45
C ALA A 177 -0.31 -12.24 -15.99
N GLN A 178 0.95 -12.44 -16.40
CA GLN A 178 1.75 -13.59 -15.97
C GLN A 178 1.95 -13.61 -14.44
N ALA A 179 2.23 -12.45 -13.85
CA ALA A 179 2.37 -12.30 -12.42
C ALA A 179 1.07 -12.59 -11.66
N LEU A 180 -0.09 -12.21 -12.19
CA LEU A 180 -1.41 -12.47 -11.60
C LEU A 180 -1.87 -13.91 -11.77
N ALA A 181 -1.43 -14.59 -12.84
CA ALA A 181 -1.69 -16.00 -13.07
C ALA A 181 -0.82 -16.94 -12.20
N ALA A 182 0.34 -16.46 -11.75
CA ALA A 182 1.22 -17.21 -10.87
C ALA A 182 0.55 -17.52 -9.50
N PRO A 183 0.91 -18.65 -8.84
CA PRO A 183 0.45 -18.96 -7.50
C PRO A 183 0.72 -17.82 -6.52
N ARG A 184 -0.19 -17.62 -5.56
CA ARG A 184 -0.06 -16.59 -4.53
C ARG A 184 1.16 -16.88 -3.66
N ASN A 185 2.10 -15.93 -3.60
CA ASN A 185 3.17 -15.95 -2.62
C ASN A 185 2.64 -15.58 -1.21
N LEU A 186 3.50 -15.57 -0.20
CA LEU A 186 3.12 -15.28 1.18
C LEU A 186 2.42 -13.91 1.34
N MET A 187 2.88 -12.90 0.59
CA MET A 187 2.28 -11.57 0.62
C MET A 187 0.91 -11.53 -0.04
N ASP A 188 0.77 -12.18 -1.20
CA ASP A 188 -0.50 -12.31 -1.91
C ASP A 188 -1.54 -13.06 -1.06
N GLN A 189 -1.11 -14.06 -0.29
CA GLN A 189 -1.97 -14.81 0.63
C GLN A 189 -2.46 -13.92 1.78
N LEU A 190 -1.58 -13.15 2.42
CA LEU A 190 -1.97 -12.22 3.47
C LEU A 190 -2.91 -11.12 2.92
N LEU A 191 -2.62 -10.56 1.74
CA LEU A 191 -3.49 -9.58 1.09
C LEU A 191 -4.86 -10.19 0.76
N HIS A 192 -4.90 -11.44 0.31
CA HIS A 192 -6.13 -12.19 0.08
C HIS A 192 -6.93 -12.35 1.37
N GLU A 193 -6.32 -12.78 2.47
CA GLU A 193 -6.97 -12.94 3.77
C GLU A 193 -7.55 -11.62 4.31
N LEU A 194 -6.77 -10.53 4.22
CA LEU A 194 -7.21 -9.19 4.62
C LEU A 194 -8.38 -8.71 3.75
N THR A 195 -8.33 -8.96 2.44
CA THR A 195 -9.43 -8.65 1.52
C THR A 195 -10.70 -9.40 1.92
N LEU A 196 -10.62 -10.71 2.18
CA LEU A 196 -11.77 -11.50 2.59
C LEU A 196 -12.31 -11.08 3.96
N LYS A 197 -11.44 -10.65 4.88
CA LYS A 197 -11.86 -10.08 6.17
C LYS A 197 -12.70 -8.83 5.95
N ALA A 198 -12.23 -7.88 5.14
CA ALA A 198 -12.96 -6.64 4.83
C ALA A 198 -14.30 -6.94 4.13
N MET A 199 -14.34 -7.89 3.20
CA MET A 199 -15.57 -8.31 2.53
C MET A 199 -16.60 -8.89 3.50
N ARG A 200 -16.18 -9.73 4.46
CA ARG A 200 -17.08 -10.28 5.49
C ARG A 200 -17.60 -9.21 6.45
N GLU A 201 -16.77 -8.24 6.79
CA GLU A 201 -17.12 -7.18 7.73
C GLU A 201 -18.12 -6.17 7.15
N HIS A 202 -17.93 -5.78 5.89
CA HIS A 202 -18.71 -4.69 5.28
C HIS A 202 -19.78 -5.14 4.29
N GLN A 203 -19.69 -6.36 3.76
CA GLN A 203 -20.63 -6.92 2.77
C GLN A 203 -21.03 -5.94 1.64
N PRO A 204 -20.05 -5.32 0.94
CA PRO A 204 -20.34 -4.25 -0.01
C PRO A 204 -20.98 -4.78 -1.30
N ASN A 205 -21.82 -3.96 -1.96
CA ASN A 205 -22.28 -4.23 -3.34
C ASN A 205 -21.35 -3.64 -4.42
N LEU A 206 -20.59 -2.61 -4.05
CA LEU A 206 -19.63 -1.91 -4.89
C LEU A 206 -18.33 -1.70 -4.11
N VAL A 207 -17.21 -2.12 -4.67
CA VAL A 207 -15.87 -1.85 -4.14
C VAL A 207 -15.15 -0.89 -5.06
N LEU A 208 -14.65 0.22 -4.50
CA LEU A 208 -13.85 1.20 -5.20
C LEU A 208 -12.37 1.00 -4.87
N LEU A 209 -11.56 0.67 -5.88
CA LEU A 209 -10.12 0.53 -5.77
C LEU A 209 -9.45 1.79 -6.33
N SER A 210 -9.00 2.67 -5.43
CA SER A 210 -8.23 3.86 -5.82
C SER A 210 -6.74 3.52 -5.89
N VAL A 211 -6.18 3.52 -7.10
CA VAL A 211 -4.77 3.18 -7.38
C VAL A 211 -3.98 4.46 -7.66
N PRO A 212 -3.11 4.89 -6.74
CA PRO A 212 -2.45 6.20 -6.85
C PRO A 212 -1.29 6.23 -7.84
N PHE A 213 -0.58 5.12 -8.04
CA PHE A 213 0.62 5.04 -8.86
C PHE A 213 0.88 3.61 -9.37
N PRO A 214 1.75 3.43 -10.39
CA PRO A 214 2.00 2.13 -11.03
C PRO A 214 2.27 1.00 -10.04
N GLY A 215 3.07 1.27 -9.02
CA GLY A 215 3.40 0.29 -7.99
C GLY A 215 2.23 -0.31 -7.20
N ALA A 216 1.07 0.33 -7.18
CA ALA A 216 -0.11 -0.19 -6.48
C ALA A 216 -0.99 -1.11 -7.35
N VAL A 217 -0.76 -1.16 -8.68
CA VAL A 217 -1.68 -1.85 -9.61
C VAL A 217 -1.76 -3.35 -9.37
N TYR A 218 -0.62 -4.02 -9.15
CA TYR A 218 -0.59 -5.48 -8.94
C TYR A 218 -1.41 -5.87 -7.72
N ALA A 219 -1.21 -5.18 -6.59
CA ALA A 219 -1.97 -5.43 -5.37
C ALA A 219 -3.47 -5.13 -5.56
N ALA A 220 -3.82 -4.05 -6.25
CA ALA A 220 -5.22 -3.72 -6.56
C ALA A 220 -5.89 -4.84 -7.39
N LEU A 221 -5.21 -5.38 -8.39
CA LEU A 221 -5.74 -6.49 -9.19
C LEU A 221 -5.79 -7.80 -8.42
N ARG A 222 -4.87 -8.06 -7.48
CA ARG A 222 -4.97 -9.19 -6.53
C ARG A 222 -6.15 -9.05 -5.56
N ILE A 223 -6.47 -7.83 -5.13
CA ILE A 223 -7.69 -7.53 -4.35
C ILE A 223 -8.91 -7.82 -5.20
N GLY A 224 -8.98 -7.29 -6.43
CA GLY A 224 -10.06 -7.56 -7.39
C GLY A 224 -10.26 -9.05 -7.65
N GLN A 225 -9.17 -9.78 -7.94
CA GLN A 225 -9.18 -11.24 -8.10
C GLN A 225 -9.78 -11.96 -6.88
N SER A 226 -9.40 -11.53 -5.67
CA SER A 226 -9.88 -12.13 -4.42
C SER A 226 -11.37 -11.85 -4.19
N ILE A 227 -11.83 -10.63 -4.52
CA ILE A 227 -13.24 -10.25 -4.45
C ILE A 227 -14.06 -11.08 -5.42
N LYS A 228 -13.69 -11.13 -6.70
CA LYS A 228 -14.46 -11.86 -7.73
C LYS A 228 -14.52 -13.37 -7.48
N GLN A 229 -13.48 -13.95 -6.87
CA GLN A 229 -13.48 -15.35 -6.43
C GLN A 229 -14.37 -15.59 -5.21
N HIS A 230 -14.49 -14.62 -4.31
CA HIS A 230 -15.31 -14.73 -3.11
C HIS A 230 -16.79 -14.45 -3.38
N ASP A 231 -17.06 -13.37 -4.09
CA ASP A 231 -18.39 -12.93 -4.49
C ASP A 231 -18.33 -12.21 -5.86
N PRO A 232 -18.68 -12.90 -6.95
CA PRO A 232 -18.65 -12.32 -8.29
C PRO A 232 -19.75 -11.27 -8.52
N THR A 233 -20.75 -11.19 -7.64
CA THR A 233 -21.88 -10.24 -7.75
C THR A 233 -21.49 -8.82 -7.34
N VAL A 234 -20.42 -8.68 -6.56
CA VAL A 234 -19.88 -7.38 -6.16
C VAL A 234 -19.23 -6.73 -7.37
N THR A 235 -19.66 -5.50 -7.66
CA THR A 235 -19.05 -4.69 -8.71
C THR A 235 -17.74 -4.12 -8.19
N VAL A 236 -16.64 -4.30 -8.93
CA VAL A 236 -15.33 -3.73 -8.60
C VAL A 236 -15.00 -2.61 -9.58
N CYS A 237 -14.83 -1.40 -9.07
CA CYS A 237 -14.49 -0.21 -9.85
C CYS A 237 -13.05 0.22 -9.58
N LEU A 238 -12.25 0.42 -10.62
CA LEU A 238 -10.89 0.91 -10.56
C LEU A 238 -10.83 2.41 -10.87
N GLY A 239 -10.08 3.18 -10.08
CA GLY A 239 -9.84 4.60 -10.33
C GLY A 239 -8.52 5.07 -9.73
N GLY A 240 -8.30 6.38 -9.66
CA GLY A 240 -7.13 6.99 -9.01
C GLY A 240 -6.04 7.48 -9.98
N GLY A 241 -4.94 7.99 -9.42
CA GLY A 241 -3.87 8.65 -10.17
C GLY A 241 -3.29 7.80 -11.30
N TYR A 242 -3.00 6.53 -11.05
CA TYR A 242 -2.47 5.60 -12.06
C TYR A 242 -3.41 5.44 -13.25
N VAL A 243 -4.72 5.35 -12.98
CA VAL A 243 -5.73 5.21 -14.02
C VAL A 243 -5.75 6.46 -14.91
N ASN A 244 -5.60 7.64 -14.31
CA ASN A 244 -5.61 8.92 -15.02
C ASN A 244 -4.34 9.21 -15.81
N THR A 245 -3.19 8.68 -15.39
CA THR A 245 -1.92 8.88 -16.10
C THR A 245 -1.62 7.77 -17.12
N GLU A 246 -1.83 6.51 -16.75
CA GLU A 246 -1.38 5.35 -17.55
C GLU A 246 -2.51 4.68 -18.35
N LEU A 247 -3.77 4.75 -17.88
CA LEU A 247 -4.89 4.01 -18.47
C LEU A 247 -5.86 4.88 -19.29
N ARG A 248 -5.49 6.13 -19.60
CA ARG A 248 -6.34 7.06 -20.36
C ARG A 248 -6.64 6.63 -21.81
N ALA A 249 -5.89 5.65 -22.33
CA ALA A 249 -6.13 5.03 -23.63
C ALA A 249 -6.26 3.50 -23.48
N LEU A 250 -6.95 3.04 -22.42
CA LEU A 250 -7.11 1.62 -22.10
C LEU A 250 -7.71 0.82 -23.28
N ARG A 251 -6.99 -0.23 -23.69
CA ARG A 251 -7.40 -1.17 -24.74
C ARG A 251 -7.29 -2.64 -24.33
N GLU A 252 -6.82 -2.92 -23.12
CA GLU A 252 -6.56 -4.27 -22.64
C GLU A 252 -7.81 -4.89 -22.00
N PRO A 253 -8.48 -5.86 -22.65
CA PRO A 253 -9.69 -6.47 -22.11
C PRO A 253 -9.42 -7.42 -20.92
N ARG A 254 -8.21 -7.98 -20.78
CA ARG A 254 -7.86 -8.88 -19.66
C ARG A 254 -7.87 -8.17 -18.31
N LEU A 255 -7.72 -6.84 -18.28
CA LEU A 255 -7.88 -6.06 -17.04
C LEU A 255 -9.25 -6.32 -16.38
N PHE A 256 -10.29 -6.51 -17.21
CA PHE A 256 -11.66 -6.73 -16.75
C PHE A 256 -11.92 -8.15 -16.23
N GLU A 257 -10.90 -9.02 -16.17
CA GLU A 257 -10.97 -10.26 -15.38
C GLU A 257 -10.91 -9.99 -13.87
N PHE A 258 -10.40 -8.81 -13.49
CA PHE A 258 -10.17 -8.43 -12.09
C PHE A 258 -11.09 -7.30 -11.61
N VAL A 259 -11.61 -6.49 -12.54
CA VAL A 259 -12.47 -5.33 -12.27
C VAL A 259 -13.61 -5.26 -13.28
N ASP A 260 -14.71 -4.60 -12.93
CA ASP A 260 -15.89 -4.49 -13.79
C ASP A 260 -15.93 -3.15 -14.55
N VAL A 261 -15.46 -2.08 -13.90
CA VAL A 261 -15.51 -0.71 -14.43
C VAL A 261 -14.20 0.02 -14.11
N VAL A 262 -13.74 0.88 -15.01
CA VAL A 262 -12.61 1.79 -14.76
C VAL A 262 -13.07 3.23 -14.97
N THR A 263 -12.95 4.09 -13.96
CA THR A 263 -13.37 5.50 -14.03
C THR A 263 -12.18 6.43 -14.17
N LEU A 264 -12.30 7.46 -15.03
CA LEU A 264 -11.30 8.51 -15.21
C LEU A 264 -11.66 9.82 -14.48
N ASP A 265 -10.64 10.62 -14.26
CA ASP A 265 -10.64 11.97 -13.68
C ASP A 265 -11.15 11.98 -12.23
N ALA A 266 -11.84 13.05 -11.83
CA ALA A 266 -12.47 13.18 -10.52
C ALA A 266 -13.60 12.13 -10.38
N GLY A 267 -13.55 11.35 -9.29
CA GLY A 267 -14.36 10.14 -9.10
C GLY A 267 -15.81 10.40 -8.70
N GLU A 268 -16.12 11.59 -8.19
CA GLU A 268 -17.42 11.98 -7.64
C GLU A 268 -18.55 11.75 -8.65
N ARG A 269 -18.45 12.34 -9.84
CA ARG A 269 -19.47 12.21 -10.90
C ARG A 269 -19.53 10.79 -11.50
N PRO A 270 -18.42 10.17 -11.95
CA PRO A 270 -18.41 8.81 -12.48
C PRO A 270 -18.95 7.77 -11.51
N VAL A 271 -18.60 7.86 -10.23
CA VAL A 271 -19.05 6.89 -9.21
C VAL A 271 -20.52 7.06 -8.89
N LEU A 272 -21.06 8.30 -8.81
CA LEU A 272 -22.51 8.48 -8.69
C LEU A 272 -23.26 7.91 -9.88
N ALA A 273 -22.77 8.14 -11.10
CA ALA A 273 -23.34 7.55 -12.30
C ALA A 273 -23.32 6.01 -12.24
N LEU A 274 -22.22 5.43 -11.78
CA LEU A 274 -22.11 3.98 -11.59
C LEU A 274 -23.11 3.46 -10.54
N ILE A 275 -23.23 4.13 -9.40
CA ILE A 275 -24.19 3.75 -8.35
C ILE A 275 -25.63 3.81 -8.86
N GLU A 276 -26.01 4.88 -9.57
CA GLU A 276 -27.34 4.98 -10.19
C GLU A 276 -27.59 3.88 -11.22
N HIS A 277 -26.55 3.48 -11.96
CA HIS A 277 -26.64 2.38 -12.90
C HIS A 277 -26.90 1.05 -12.18
N LEU A 278 -26.14 0.74 -11.13
CA LEU A 278 -26.32 -0.46 -10.31
C LEU A 278 -27.69 -0.50 -9.62
N GLN A 279 -28.28 0.66 -9.32
CA GLN A 279 -29.65 0.78 -8.79
C GLN A 279 -30.75 0.69 -9.87
N GLY A 280 -30.40 0.49 -11.15
CA GLY A 280 -31.36 0.45 -12.26
C GLY A 280 -31.96 1.80 -12.64
N LYS A 281 -31.44 2.91 -12.11
CA LYS A 281 -31.91 4.27 -12.37
C LYS A 281 -31.24 4.91 -13.59
N ARG A 282 -30.11 4.35 -14.03
CA ARG A 282 -29.31 4.85 -15.16
C ARG A 282 -28.95 3.71 -16.11
N SER A 283 -29.04 3.96 -17.42
CA SER A 283 -28.60 2.98 -18.43
C SER A 283 -27.06 2.97 -18.53
N PRO A 284 -26.45 1.84 -18.92
CA PRO A 284 -25.00 1.73 -19.03
C PRO A 284 -24.40 2.68 -20.08
N GLN A 285 -25.18 3.10 -21.09
CA GLN A 285 -24.75 4.10 -22.08
C GLN A 285 -24.68 5.52 -21.50
N ARG A 286 -25.20 5.73 -20.29
CA ARG A 286 -25.19 7.01 -19.57
C ARG A 286 -24.13 7.09 -18.47
N LEU A 287 -23.19 6.15 -18.43
CA LEU A 287 -22.03 6.25 -17.55
C LEU A 287 -21.15 7.46 -17.93
N VAL A 288 -20.48 8.04 -16.95
CA VAL A 288 -19.61 9.20 -17.13
C VAL A 288 -18.16 8.75 -17.03
N ARG A 289 -17.34 9.11 -18.04
CA ARG A 289 -15.90 8.83 -18.09
C ARG A 289 -15.48 7.42 -17.62
N SER A 290 -16.17 6.40 -18.12
CA SER A 290 -16.02 5.03 -17.67
C SER A 290 -15.60 4.10 -18.81
N TYR A 291 -14.63 3.23 -18.57
CA TYR A 291 -14.38 2.07 -19.41
C TYR A 291 -15.12 0.85 -18.87
N VAL A 292 -15.71 0.09 -19.79
CA VAL A 292 -16.37 -1.18 -19.53
C VAL A 292 -15.94 -2.20 -20.60
N ARG A 293 -16.05 -3.49 -20.30
CA ARG A 293 -15.89 -4.56 -21.29
C ARG A 293 -17.24 -4.84 -21.96
N SER A 294 -17.26 -4.82 -23.30
CA SER A 294 -18.42 -5.17 -24.14
C SER A 294 -17.93 -5.97 -25.33
N ASP A 295 -18.51 -7.14 -25.59
CA ASP A 295 -18.19 -7.99 -26.75
C ASP A 295 -16.67 -8.27 -26.90
N ASP A 296 -16.03 -8.61 -25.77
CA ASP A 296 -14.57 -8.83 -25.66
C ASP A 296 -13.67 -7.63 -25.99
N ALA A 297 -14.24 -6.44 -26.17
CA ALA A 297 -13.54 -5.20 -26.39
C ALA A 297 -13.69 -4.23 -25.22
N VAL A 298 -12.67 -3.40 -25.01
CA VAL A 298 -12.74 -2.27 -24.09
C VAL A 298 -13.52 -1.14 -24.76
N ARG A 299 -14.57 -0.66 -24.09
CA ARG A 299 -15.40 0.44 -24.56
C ARG A 299 -15.34 1.60 -23.58
N TYR A 300 -14.98 2.77 -24.08
CA TYR A 300 -15.14 4.03 -23.36
C TYR A 300 -16.58 4.52 -23.49
N VAL A 301 -17.20 4.87 -22.37
CA VAL A 301 -18.52 5.47 -22.28
C VAL A 301 -18.40 6.80 -21.54
N ASN A 302 -18.92 7.85 -22.19
CA ASN A 302 -18.93 9.17 -21.59
C ASN A 302 -20.21 9.91 -21.97
N TRP A 303 -21.16 9.92 -21.04
CA TRP A 303 -22.30 10.81 -21.10
C TRP A 303 -21.89 12.19 -20.58
N ALA A 304 -22.17 13.23 -21.36
CA ALA A 304 -21.78 14.58 -21.04
C ALA A 304 -22.61 15.11 -19.86
N GLU A 305 -22.05 15.03 -18.66
CA GLU A 305 -22.55 15.65 -17.43
C GLU A 305 -21.45 16.53 -16.83
N PRO A 306 -21.82 17.69 -16.24
CA PRO A 306 -20.85 18.55 -15.58
C PRO A 306 -20.26 17.85 -14.35
N ASP A 307 -19.02 18.21 -14.02
CA ASP A 307 -18.42 17.83 -12.76
C ASP A 307 -19.20 18.39 -11.57
N ILE A 308 -18.99 17.76 -10.41
CA ILE A 308 -19.55 18.25 -9.15
C ILE A 308 -18.82 19.56 -8.80
N PRO A 309 -19.56 20.67 -8.57
CA PRO A 309 -18.97 21.91 -8.07
C PRO A 309 -18.19 21.69 -6.78
N PHE A 310 -17.09 22.43 -6.59
CA PHE A 310 -16.21 22.24 -5.43
C PHE A 310 -16.92 22.46 -4.08
N ASP A 311 -17.88 23.37 -4.01
CA ASP A 311 -18.73 23.59 -2.84
C ASP A 311 -19.75 22.47 -2.57
N GLU A 312 -19.98 21.58 -3.55
CA GLU A 312 -20.86 20.43 -3.46
C GLU A 312 -20.12 19.10 -3.21
N VAL A 313 -18.78 19.06 -3.29
CA VAL A 313 -18.00 17.83 -3.03
C VAL A 313 -18.01 17.41 -1.55
N GLY A 314 -18.44 18.30 -0.66
CA GLY A 314 -18.54 18.04 0.77
C GLY A 314 -17.18 18.02 1.49
N THR A 315 -17.15 17.42 2.68
CA THR A 315 -15.96 17.38 3.55
C THR A 315 -15.39 15.96 3.60
N PRO A 316 -14.05 15.78 3.49
CA PRO A 316 -13.45 14.47 3.67
C PRO A 316 -13.73 13.90 5.06
N THR A 317 -13.90 12.59 5.15
CA THR A 317 -14.03 11.87 6.43
C THR A 317 -12.90 10.86 6.59
N TRP A 318 -12.32 10.82 7.78
CA TRP A 318 -11.31 9.82 8.15
C TRP A 318 -11.91 8.63 8.92
N ASP A 319 -13.23 8.63 9.13
CA ASP A 319 -13.91 7.56 9.86
C ASP A 319 -13.78 6.23 9.13
N GLY A 320 -13.42 5.18 9.87
CA GLY A 320 -13.14 3.85 9.32
C GLY A 320 -11.66 3.60 9.02
N LEU A 321 -10.82 4.64 8.98
CA LEU A 321 -9.38 4.49 8.85
C LEU A 321 -8.72 4.34 10.24
N PRO A 322 -7.74 3.43 10.41
CA PRO A 322 -7.09 3.21 11.68
C PRO A 322 -5.99 4.25 11.92
N LEU A 323 -6.37 5.51 12.15
CA LEU A 323 -5.45 6.66 12.21
C LEU A 323 -4.31 6.49 13.22
N HIS A 324 -4.56 5.77 14.32
CA HIS A 324 -3.56 5.50 15.35
C HIS A 324 -2.60 4.35 15.01
N ASP A 325 -2.80 3.66 13.88
CA ASP A 325 -1.95 2.55 13.44
C ASP A 325 -0.89 2.96 12.39
N TYR A 326 -0.96 4.18 11.85
CA TYR A 326 0.04 4.71 10.92
C TYR A 326 1.41 4.92 11.60
N LEU A 327 2.48 4.84 10.82
CA LEU A 327 3.86 4.81 11.29
C LEU A 327 4.56 6.16 11.07
N SER A 328 5.09 6.76 12.13
CA SER A 328 5.92 7.98 12.07
C SER A 328 7.33 7.66 11.59
N LEU A 329 7.47 7.37 10.29
CA LEU A 329 8.73 7.04 9.62
C LEU A 329 9.56 8.30 9.32
N LEU A 330 10.89 8.15 9.31
CA LEU A 330 11.84 9.22 8.98
C LEU A 330 12.95 8.70 8.06
N ASP A 331 12.67 8.71 6.75
CA ASP A 331 13.59 8.20 5.72
C ASP A 331 14.77 9.16 5.42
N MET A 332 14.55 10.47 5.45
CA MET A 332 15.58 11.47 5.15
C MET A 332 15.96 12.29 6.39
N LEU A 333 17.27 12.44 6.60
CA LEU A 333 17.86 13.23 7.69
C LEU A 333 17.72 14.74 7.48
N ASN A 334 17.46 15.20 6.24
CA ASN A 334 17.42 16.61 5.89
C ASN A 334 16.26 17.34 6.58
N PRO A 335 16.53 18.33 7.46
CA PRO A 335 15.49 19.11 8.13
C PRO A 335 14.56 19.87 7.19
N MET A 336 15.02 20.24 5.99
CA MET A 336 14.23 20.97 4.98
C MET A 336 13.12 20.13 4.35
N HIS A 337 13.16 18.80 4.53
CA HIS A 337 12.12 17.88 4.04
C HIS A 337 11.18 17.41 5.16
N ARG A 338 11.24 18.03 6.34
CA ARG A 338 10.30 17.81 7.45
C ARG A 338 9.02 18.60 7.15
N LEU A 339 7.97 17.94 6.67
CA LEU A 339 6.61 18.48 6.58
C LEU A 339 5.75 17.95 7.71
#